data_AF-L8HDX3-F1
#
_entry.id   AF-L8HDX3-F1
#
_cell.length_a   1.000
_cell.length_b   1.000
_cell.length_c   1.000
_cell.angle_alpha   90.00
_cell.angle_beta   90.00
_cell.angle_gamma   90.00
#
_symmetry.space_group_name_H-M   'P 1'
#
loop_
_entity.id
_entity.type
_entity.pdbx_description
1 polymer ?
#
loop_
_entity_poly.entity_id
_entity_poly.type
_entity_poly.pdbx_seq_one_letter_code
_entity_poly.pdbx_strand_id
1 'polypeptide(L)'
;MPSAMVQEGIKHLCDEMPTMPGCTVQRVCADEAKKVGASPYCKEFSILKDLCVDMPNMAGCANYSSMCSNESVVQQCQSKALPLPSTMATSDLIEQMCGEMTMADCDRCQKQGSLLQCDLLLVYSDLCLSMPEMSGCKAWKEMCAALPSWSLCPSSANPGGSAAARMADMYYQSLFLTQLFRW
;
A
#
# COMPACT_ATOMS: atom_id res chain seq x y z
N MET A 1 20.13 -4.23 -13.99
CA MET A 1 19.89 -2.79 -14.12
C MET A 1 20.64 -2.05 -13.03
N PRO A 2 21.38 -0.95 -13.33
CA PRO A 2 22.03 -0.12 -12.30
C PRO A 2 21.01 0.46 -11.31
N SER A 3 21.36 0.53 -10.02
CA SER A 3 20.47 1.04 -8.96
C SER A 3 19.95 2.46 -9.24
N ALA A 4 20.78 3.35 -9.77
CA ALA A 4 20.35 4.70 -10.15
C ALA A 4 19.18 4.71 -11.16
N MET A 5 19.20 3.82 -12.16
CA MET A 5 18.10 3.70 -13.14
C MET A 5 16.84 3.10 -12.50
N VAL A 6 17.00 2.23 -11.49
CA VAL A 6 15.87 1.66 -10.74
C VAL A 6 15.18 2.75 -9.94
N GLN A 7 15.97 3.54 -9.20
CA GLN A 7 15.48 4.65 -8.39
C GLN A 7 14.81 5.73 -9.24
N GLU A 8 15.39 6.06 -10.39
CA GLU A 8 14.80 7.01 -11.34
C GLU A 8 13.45 6.50 -11.87
N GLY A 9 13.36 5.22 -12.25
CA GLY A 9 12.10 4.60 -12.68
C GLY A 9 11.02 4.64 -11.60
N ILE A 10 11.36 4.23 -10.37
CA ILE A 10 10.44 4.29 -9.22
C ILE A 10 9.97 5.73 -8.98
N LYS A 11 10.92 6.67 -8.92
CA LYS A 11 10.60 8.08 -8.67
C LYS A 11 9.66 8.63 -9.73
N HIS A 12 9.95 8.39 -11.00
CA HIS A 12 9.14 8.87 -12.10
C HIS A 12 7.72 8.29 -12.04
N LEU A 13 7.56 6.98 -11.81
CA LEU A 13 6.26 6.32 -11.66
C LEU A 13 5.45 6.92 -10.51
N CYS A 14 6.08 7.11 -9.34
CA CYS A 14 5.41 7.64 -8.17
C CYS A 14 5.16 9.16 -8.21
N ASP A 15 5.92 9.92 -9.01
CA ASP A 15 5.61 11.33 -9.28
C ASP A 15 4.41 11.47 -10.23
N GLU A 16 4.28 10.58 -11.23
CA GLU A 16 3.16 10.58 -12.19
C GLU A 16 1.86 10.00 -11.60
N MET A 17 1.96 8.92 -10.84
CA MET A 17 0.83 8.21 -10.23
C MET A 17 1.12 7.90 -8.75
N PRO A 18 1.03 8.89 -7.85
CA PRO A 18 1.39 8.73 -6.45
C PRO A 18 0.47 7.77 -5.66
N THR A 19 -0.68 7.42 -6.22
CA THR A 19 -1.70 6.58 -5.56
C THR A 19 -1.48 5.08 -5.77
N MET A 20 -0.48 4.67 -6.58
CA MET A 20 -0.22 3.26 -6.85
C MET A 20 0.20 2.49 -5.59
N PRO A 21 -0.29 1.24 -5.36
CA PRO A 21 0.12 0.42 -4.23
C PRO A 21 1.64 0.26 -4.09
N GLY A 22 2.37 0.14 -5.20
CA GLY A 22 3.84 0.07 -5.19
C GLY A 22 4.53 1.31 -4.62
N CYS A 23 3.93 2.50 -4.75
CA CYS A 23 4.47 3.74 -4.18
C CYS A 23 4.30 3.79 -2.66
N THR A 24 3.21 3.24 -2.14
CA THR A 24 3.04 3.01 -0.70
C THR A 24 4.11 2.05 -0.18
N VAL A 25 4.40 0.97 -0.91
CA VAL A 25 5.46 0.01 -0.53
C VAL A 25 6.82 0.70 -0.48
N GLN A 26 7.17 1.48 -1.50
CA GLN A 26 8.41 2.27 -1.52
C GLN A 26 8.55 3.12 -0.26
N ARG A 27 7.50 3.89 0.07
CA ARG A 27 7.53 4.81 1.21
C ARG A 27 7.67 4.05 2.53
N VAL A 28 6.90 2.98 2.75
CA VAL A 28 7.02 2.22 4.01
C VAL A 28 8.36 1.50 4.11
N CYS A 29 8.90 0.98 3.02
CA CYS A 29 10.25 0.40 3.02
C CYS A 29 11.33 1.42 3.39
N ALA A 30 11.17 2.68 2.99
CA ALA A 30 12.05 3.78 3.38
C ALA A 30 11.87 4.18 4.86
N ASP A 31 10.62 4.41 5.29
CA ASP A 31 10.29 4.90 6.64
C ASP A 31 10.54 3.84 7.72
N GLU A 32 10.34 2.56 7.39
CA GLU A 32 10.46 1.43 8.30
C GLU A 32 11.64 0.52 7.95
N ALA A 33 12.73 1.09 7.41
CA ALA A 33 13.91 0.34 6.99
C ALA A 33 14.46 -0.62 8.07
N LYS A 34 14.32 -0.29 9.37
CA LYS A 34 14.74 -1.15 10.49
C LYS A 34 13.84 -2.38 10.70
N LYS A 35 12.56 -2.31 10.32
CA LYS A 35 11.57 -3.39 10.54
C LYS A 35 11.39 -4.25 9.29
N VAL A 36 11.31 -3.62 8.12
CA VAL A 36 11.00 -4.30 6.85
C VAL A 36 12.08 -4.13 5.80
N GLY A 37 13.08 -3.27 5.99
CA GLY A 37 14.10 -3.00 4.97
C GLY A 37 14.96 -4.21 4.59
N ALA A 38 15.10 -5.19 5.48
CA ALA A 38 15.78 -6.45 5.17
C ALA A 38 14.93 -7.43 4.32
N SER A 39 13.65 -7.13 4.12
CA SER A 39 12.73 -7.93 3.32
C SER A 39 13.16 -7.97 1.85
N PRO A 40 13.04 -9.11 1.15
CA PRO A 40 13.26 -9.18 -0.30
C PRO A 40 12.30 -8.29 -1.10
N TYR A 41 11.14 -7.92 -0.53
CA TYR A 41 10.16 -7.03 -1.15
C TYR A 41 10.56 -5.55 -1.06
N CYS A 42 11.41 -5.17 -0.10
CA CYS A 42 11.93 -3.80 0.04
C CYS A 42 13.19 -3.53 -0.77
N LYS A 43 13.62 -4.47 -1.62
CA LYS A 43 14.70 -4.21 -2.58
C LYS A 43 14.16 -3.32 -3.69
N GLU A 44 14.95 -2.32 -4.09
CA GLU A 44 14.56 -1.35 -5.14
C GLU A 44 14.02 -2.04 -6.40
N PHE A 45 14.68 -3.09 -6.87
CA PHE A 45 14.23 -3.80 -8.07
C PHE A 45 12.91 -4.55 -7.88
N SER A 46 12.62 -5.03 -6.67
CA SER A 46 11.32 -5.65 -6.35
C SER A 46 10.20 -4.60 -6.36
N ILE A 47 10.46 -3.42 -5.79
CA ILE A 47 9.51 -2.29 -5.80
C ILE A 47 9.22 -1.83 -7.24
N LEU A 48 10.26 -1.67 -8.06
CA LEU A 48 10.08 -1.32 -9.47
C LEU A 48 9.28 -2.41 -10.21
N LYS A 49 9.56 -3.69 -9.93
CA LYS A 49 8.81 -4.80 -10.51
C LYS A 49 7.33 -4.73 -10.12
N ASP A 50 7.01 -4.47 -8.85
CA ASP A 50 5.64 -4.33 -8.38
C ASP A 50 4.90 -3.21 -9.14
N LEU A 51 5.55 -2.05 -9.29
CA LEU A 51 5.00 -0.92 -10.06
C LEU A 51 4.80 -1.26 -11.53
N CYS A 52 5.76 -1.92 -12.17
CA CYS A 52 5.71 -2.21 -13.60
C CYS A 52 4.87 -3.44 -13.96
N VAL A 53 4.58 -4.34 -13.01
CA VAL A 53 3.56 -5.38 -13.20
C VAL A 53 2.16 -4.78 -13.22
N ASP A 54 1.93 -3.77 -12.38
CA ASP A 54 0.65 -3.05 -12.32
C ASP A 54 0.45 -2.14 -13.55
N MET A 55 1.46 -1.33 -13.89
CA MET A 55 1.40 -0.35 -14.99
C MET A 55 2.58 -0.51 -15.97
N PRO A 56 2.61 -1.58 -16.80
CA PRO A 56 3.77 -1.93 -17.63
C PRO A 56 4.12 -0.92 -18.74
N ASN A 57 3.16 -0.08 -19.11
CA ASN A 57 3.28 0.85 -20.25
C ASN A 57 3.71 2.26 -19.85
N MET A 58 3.95 2.52 -18.57
CA MET A 58 4.44 3.82 -18.12
C MET A 58 5.92 4.01 -18.48
N ALA A 59 6.32 5.26 -18.75
CA ALA A 59 7.66 5.57 -19.23
C ALA A 59 8.76 5.12 -18.25
N GLY A 60 8.50 5.18 -16.94
CA GLY A 60 9.41 4.68 -15.90
C GLY A 60 9.66 3.17 -15.95
N CYS A 61 8.85 2.40 -16.68
CA CYS A 61 8.98 0.96 -16.87
C CYS A 61 9.73 0.57 -18.15
N ALA A 62 10.11 1.52 -19.02
CA ALA A 62 10.71 1.18 -20.31
C ALA A 62 11.98 0.31 -20.19
N ASN A 63 12.86 0.63 -19.23
CA ASN A 63 14.08 -0.15 -18.97
C ASN A 63 13.78 -1.52 -18.32
N TYR A 64 12.77 -1.57 -17.46
CA TYR A 64 12.33 -2.83 -16.87
C TYR A 64 11.77 -3.75 -17.95
N SER A 65 10.84 -3.26 -18.76
CA SER A 65 10.16 -4.03 -19.81
C SER A 65 11.10 -4.47 -20.94
N SER A 66 12.16 -3.71 -21.23
CA SER A 66 13.17 -4.12 -22.22
C SER A 66 14.08 -5.25 -21.74
N MET A 67 14.25 -5.39 -20.42
CA MET A 67 15.09 -6.42 -19.80
C MET A 67 14.30 -7.63 -19.29
N CYS A 68 13.08 -7.40 -18.79
CA CYS A 68 12.25 -8.37 -18.11
C CYS A 68 11.05 -8.73 -18.98
N SER A 69 11.21 -9.79 -19.76
CA SER A 69 10.12 -10.54 -20.38
C SER A 69 9.86 -11.85 -19.62
N ASN A 70 8.79 -12.56 -19.98
CA ASN A 70 8.48 -13.89 -19.42
C ASN A 70 9.61 -14.92 -19.64
N GLU A 71 10.48 -14.69 -20.61
CA GLU A 71 11.60 -15.57 -20.97
C GLU A 71 12.96 -14.99 -20.55
N SER A 72 12.96 -13.90 -19.76
CA SER A 72 14.20 -13.24 -19.37
C SER A 72 15.06 -14.15 -18.51
N VAL A 73 16.34 -14.29 -18.90
CA VAL A 73 17.38 -14.95 -18.12
C VAL A 73 18.06 -14.01 -17.12
N VAL A 74 17.65 -12.73 -17.09
CA VAL A 74 18.19 -11.75 -16.15
C VAL A 74 17.74 -12.09 -14.75
N GLN A 75 18.68 -12.44 -13.88
CA GLN A 75 18.41 -12.91 -12.52
C GLN A 75 17.55 -11.92 -11.71
N GLN A 76 17.73 -10.60 -11.92
CA GLN A 76 16.93 -9.59 -11.22
C GLN A 76 15.43 -9.68 -11.58
N CYS A 77 15.07 -10.06 -12.81
CA CYS A 77 13.66 -10.21 -13.22
C CYS A 77 12.94 -11.35 -12.47
N GLN A 78 13.71 -12.28 -11.89
CA GLN A 78 13.22 -13.36 -11.04
C GLN A 78 13.01 -12.92 -9.58
N SER A 79 13.23 -11.64 -9.24
CA SER A 79 12.91 -11.12 -7.91
C SER A 79 11.44 -11.38 -7.58
N LYS A 80 11.15 -11.60 -6.29
CA LYS A 80 9.78 -11.76 -5.84
C LYS A 80 9.07 -10.40 -5.88
N ALA A 81 7.94 -10.37 -6.57
CA ALA A 81 6.96 -9.31 -6.45
C ALA A 81 6.12 -9.55 -5.19
N LEU A 82 5.73 -8.48 -4.49
CA LEU A 82 4.73 -8.60 -3.44
C LEU A 82 3.37 -8.86 -4.12
N PRO A 83 2.50 -9.75 -3.60
CA PRO A 83 1.22 -10.05 -4.23
C PRO A 83 0.22 -8.91 -3.98
N LEU A 84 0.52 -7.74 -4.54
CA LEU A 84 -0.29 -6.55 -4.46
C LEU A 84 -1.46 -6.66 -5.44
N PRO A 85 -2.68 -6.26 -5.05
CA PRO A 85 -3.71 -5.94 -6.03
C PRO A 85 -3.23 -4.80 -6.94
N SER A 86 -3.69 -4.80 -8.20
CA SER A 86 -3.41 -3.70 -9.13
C SER A 86 -3.99 -2.38 -8.61
N THR A 87 -3.50 -1.24 -9.08
CA THR A 87 -4.05 0.09 -8.75
C THR A 87 -5.55 0.13 -9.02
N MET A 88 -5.98 -0.38 -10.18
CA MET A 88 -7.39 -0.44 -10.55
C MET A 88 -8.20 -1.36 -9.63
N ALA A 89 -7.72 -2.58 -9.39
CA ALA A 89 -8.41 -3.52 -8.51
C ALA A 89 -8.49 -3.00 -7.06
N THR A 90 -7.44 -2.34 -6.57
CA THR A 90 -7.42 -1.75 -5.22
C THR A 90 -8.44 -0.62 -5.11
N SER A 91 -8.53 0.25 -6.12
CA SER A 91 -9.53 1.31 -6.19
C SER A 91 -10.94 0.75 -6.17
N ASP A 92 -11.22 -0.26 -7.00
CA ASP A 92 -12.53 -0.92 -7.08
C ASP A 92 -12.91 -1.61 -5.76
N LEU A 93 -11.95 -2.28 -5.10
CA LEU A 93 -12.15 -2.89 -3.80
C LEU A 93 -12.53 -1.85 -2.74
N ILE A 94 -11.82 -0.71 -2.67
CA ILE A 94 -12.15 0.36 -1.73
C ILE A 94 -13.56 0.91 -2.03
N GLU A 95 -13.89 1.19 -3.30
CA GLU A 95 -15.22 1.68 -3.66
C GLU A 95 -16.33 0.70 -3.25
N GLN A 96 -16.13 -0.61 -3.48
CA GLN A 96 -17.07 -1.63 -3.08
C GLN A 96 -17.26 -1.67 -1.55
N MET A 97 -16.16 -1.71 -0.80
CA MET A 97 -16.19 -1.78 0.67
C MET A 97 -16.86 -0.53 1.27
N CYS A 98 -16.61 0.64 0.70
CA CYS A 98 -17.20 1.90 1.11
C CYS A 98 -18.66 2.08 0.66
N GLY A 99 -19.08 1.40 -0.41
CA GLY A 99 -20.47 1.39 -0.88
C GLY A 99 -21.40 0.52 -0.05
N GLU A 100 -20.88 -0.52 0.60
CA GLU A 100 -21.66 -1.40 1.48
C GLU A 100 -21.96 -0.75 2.83
N MET A 101 -21.00 0.01 3.40
CA MET A 101 -21.14 0.71 4.66
C MET A 101 -20.23 1.94 4.72
N THR A 102 -20.77 3.09 5.12
CA THR A 102 -19.97 4.31 5.29
C THR A 102 -19.01 4.16 6.46
N MET A 103 -17.71 4.24 6.18
CA MET A 103 -16.63 4.19 7.18
C MET A 103 -15.79 5.47 7.11
N ALA A 104 -15.22 5.90 8.24
CA ALA A 104 -14.45 7.15 8.30
C ALA A 104 -13.25 7.18 7.33
N ASP A 105 -12.65 6.02 7.04
CA ASP A 105 -11.54 5.92 6.09
C ASP A 105 -11.97 6.13 4.63
N CYS A 106 -13.25 5.93 4.30
CA CYS A 106 -13.79 6.13 2.95
C CYS A 106 -13.75 7.60 2.52
N ASP A 107 -13.87 8.52 3.49
CA ASP A 107 -13.85 9.97 3.22
C ASP A 107 -12.44 10.47 2.84
N ARG A 108 -11.40 9.64 3.04
CA ARG A 108 -10.02 9.95 2.65
C ARG A 108 -9.79 9.85 1.14
N CYS A 109 -10.70 9.20 0.41
CA CYS A 109 -10.58 8.94 -1.01
C CYS A 109 -11.65 9.69 -1.78
N GLN A 110 -11.23 10.56 -2.70
CA GLN A 110 -12.14 11.23 -3.63
C GLN A 110 -12.07 10.57 -5.01
N LYS A 111 -13.22 10.29 -5.61
CA LYS A 111 -13.27 9.73 -6.95
C LYS A 111 -12.90 10.81 -7.98
N GLN A 112 -11.88 10.55 -8.78
CA GLN A 112 -11.51 11.39 -9.92
C GLN A 112 -11.38 10.54 -11.18
N GLY A 113 -12.39 10.62 -12.05
CA GLY A 113 -12.49 9.72 -13.20
C GLY A 113 -12.77 8.29 -12.75
N SER A 114 -11.93 7.35 -13.20
CA SER A 114 -12.07 5.91 -12.88
C SER A 114 -11.26 5.47 -11.66
N LEU A 115 -10.50 6.36 -11.02
CA LEU A 115 -9.62 6.01 -9.90
C LEU A 115 -9.88 6.90 -8.68
N LEU A 116 -9.71 6.32 -7.50
CA LEU A 116 -9.68 7.05 -6.25
C LEU A 116 -8.36 7.81 -6.08
N GLN A 117 -8.47 9.05 -5.59
CA GLN A 117 -7.34 9.94 -5.32
C GLN A 117 -6.99 9.90 -3.85
N CYS A 118 -6.28 8.85 -3.45
CA CYS A 118 -5.76 8.65 -2.11
C CYS A 118 -4.64 7.62 -2.15
N ASP A 119 -3.97 7.41 -1.03
CA ASP A 119 -3.07 6.28 -0.89
C ASP A 119 -3.88 4.98 -0.83
N LEU A 120 -4.06 4.34 -1.99
CA LEU A 120 -4.97 3.21 -2.15
C LEU A 120 -4.60 2.07 -1.20
N LEU A 121 -3.32 1.69 -1.17
CA LEU A 121 -2.90 0.56 -0.36
C LEU A 121 -3.03 0.86 1.15
N LEU A 122 -2.76 2.09 1.58
CA LEU A 122 -2.93 2.48 2.97
C LEU A 122 -4.40 2.44 3.39
N VAL A 123 -5.30 3.06 2.62
CA VAL A 123 -6.74 3.07 2.92
C VAL A 123 -7.32 1.66 2.88
N TYR A 124 -6.98 0.87 1.84
CA TYR A 124 -7.37 -0.53 1.76
C TYR A 124 -6.89 -1.35 2.96
N SER A 125 -5.65 -1.12 3.43
CA SER A 125 -5.14 -1.79 4.63
C SER A 125 -5.89 -1.37 5.89
N ASP A 126 -6.19 -0.07 6.07
CA ASP A 126 -6.94 0.43 7.23
C ASP A 126 -8.37 -0.14 7.29
N LEU A 127 -9.04 -0.23 6.14
CA LEU A 127 -10.34 -0.89 6.01
C LEU A 127 -10.27 -2.38 6.43
N CYS A 128 -9.26 -3.10 5.93
CA CYS A 128 -9.09 -4.51 6.27
C CYS A 128 -8.63 -4.75 7.71
N LEU A 129 -7.87 -3.83 8.30
CA LEU A 129 -7.55 -3.87 9.73
C LEU A 129 -8.79 -3.65 10.59
N SER A 130 -9.74 -2.82 10.12
CA SER A 130 -10.98 -2.54 10.82
C SER A 130 -11.98 -3.69 10.71
N MET A 131 -12.04 -4.35 9.55
CA MET A 131 -12.96 -5.46 9.26
C MET A 131 -12.24 -6.59 8.50
N PRO A 132 -11.43 -7.42 9.19
CA PRO A 132 -10.56 -8.40 8.53
C PRO A 132 -11.31 -9.51 7.79
N GLU A 133 -12.56 -9.79 8.16
CA GLU A 133 -13.38 -10.82 7.52
C GLU A 133 -14.24 -10.31 6.36
N MET A 134 -14.01 -9.08 5.90
CA MET A 134 -14.67 -8.55 4.71
C MET A 134 -14.16 -9.29 3.45
N SER A 135 -15.07 -9.61 2.53
CA SER A 135 -14.77 -10.36 1.30
C SER A 135 -13.68 -9.70 0.44
N GLY A 136 -13.60 -8.36 0.47
CA GLY A 136 -12.59 -7.57 -0.20
C GLY A 136 -11.16 -7.73 0.35
N CYS A 137 -10.95 -8.33 1.52
CA CYS A 137 -9.64 -8.39 2.19
C CYS A 137 -8.74 -9.56 1.80
N LYS A 138 -9.15 -10.39 0.83
CA LYS A 138 -8.37 -11.59 0.45
C LYS A 138 -6.94 -11.24 -0.03
N ALA A 139 -6.82 -10.29 -0.96
CA ALA A 139 -5.52 -9.88 -1.49
C ALA A 139 -4.62 -9.25 -0.42
N TRP A 140 -5.20 -8.42 0.46
CA TRP A 140 -4.49 -7.87 1.61
C TRP A 140 -3.98 -8.97 2.57
N LYS A 141 -4.78 -10.01 2.86
CA LYS A 141 -4.34 -11.16 3.68
C LYS A 141 -3.16 -11.90 3.05
N GLU A 142 -3.18 -12.11 1.72
CA GLU A 142 -2.09 -12.75 0.98
C GLU A 142 -0.80 -11.91 1.03
N MET A 143 -0.93 -10.60 0.84
CA MET A 143 0.17 -9.63 1.01
C MET A 143 0.75 -9.68 2.43
N CYS A 144 -0.10 -9.69 3.45
CA CYS A 144 0.34 -9.76 4.85
C CYS A 144 0.95 -11.11 5.24
N ALA A 145 0.54 -12.20 4.61
CA ALA A 145 1.21 -13.49 4.76
C ALA A 145 2.63 -13.48 4.16
N ALA A 146 2.86 -12.69 3.09
CA ALA A 146 4.17 -12.53 2.49
C ALA A 146 5.10 -11.64 3.33
N LEU A 147 4.57 -10.63 4.02
CA LEU A 147 5.33 -9.68 4.85
C LEU A 147 4.66 -9.42 6.21
N PRO A 148 4.74 -10.37 7.16
CA PRO A 148 3.96 -10.30 8.41
C PRO A 148 4.43 -9.22 9.39
N SER A 149 5.67 -8.73 9.26
CA SER A 149 6.23 -7.68 10.13
C SER A 149 5.85 -6.26 9.69
N TRP A 150 5.00 -6.12 8.68
CA TRP A 150 4.64 -4.84 8.10
C TRP A 150 3.59 -4.10 8.94
N SER A 151 3.69 -2.77 9.05
CA SER A 151 2.74 -1.94 9.77
C SER A 151 1.34 -1.87 9.15
N LEU A 152 1.21 -2.22 7.88
CA LEU A 152 -0.08 -2.34 7.17
C LEU A 152 -0.80 -3.67 7.47
N CYS A 153 -0.16 -4.55 8.22
CA CYS A 153 -0.63 -5.89 8.54
C CYS A 153 -1.00 -6.00 10.02
N PRO A 154 -1.87 -6.96 10.38
CA PRO A 154 -2.25 -7.14 11.77
C PRO A 154 -1.00 -7.56 12.54
N SER A 155 -0.62 -6.77 13.54
CA SER A 155 0.46 -7.17 14.44
C SER A 155 0.03 -8.45 15.14
N SER A 156 0.83 -9.51 15.03
CA SER A 156 0.59 -10.81 15.68
C SER A 156 0.37 -10.73 17.20
N ALA A 157 0.65 -9.57 17.80
CA ALA A 157 0.44 -9.25 19.19
C ALA A 157 -1.04 -9.03 19.60
N ASN A 158 -2.00 -8.85 18.68
CA ASN A 158 -3.41 -8.74 19.05
C ASN A 158 -4.37 -8.95 17.85
N PRO A 159 -4.87 -10.17 17.61
CA PRO A 159 -5.86 -10.45 16.57
C PRO A 159 -7.28 -9.87 16.82
N GLY A 160 -7.46 -9.02 17.84
CA GLY A 160 -8.75 -8.41 18.18
C GLY A 160 -8.70 -6.98 18.74
N GLY A 161 -7.58 -6.27 18.62
CA GLY A 161 -7.34 -5.03 19.40
C GLY A 161 -7.50 -3.68 18.68
N SER A 162 -7.46 -3.59 17.35
CA SER A 162 -6.96 -2.33 16.74
C SER A 162 -7.97 -1.41 16.06
N ALA A 163 -9.24 -1.79 15.93
CA ALA A 163 -10.27 -0.81 15.54
C ALA A 163 -10.67 0.08 16.75
N ALA A 164 -10.85 -0.52 17.93
CA ALA A 164 -11.24 0.20 19.13
C ALA A 164 -10.10 1.02 19.75
N ALA A 165 -8.85 0.54 19.68
CA ALA A 165 -7.70 1.27 20.25
C ALA A 165 -7.38 2.56 19.48
N ARG A 166 -7.57 2.60 18.16
CA ARG A 166 -7.40 3.83 17.37
C ARG A 166 -8.56 4.82 17.55
N MET A 167 -9.80 4.35 17.78
CA MET A 167 -10.91 5.24 18.16
C MET A 167 -10.76 5.81 19.58
N ALA A 168 -10.17 5.06 20.52
CA ALA A 168 -10.01 5.51 21.90
C ALA A 168 -9.05 6.71 22.03
N ASP A 169 -8.02 6.80 21.17
CA ASP A 169 -7.09 7.94 21.17
C ASP A 169 -7.75 9.24 20.66
N MET A 170 -8.70 9.13 19.72
CA MET A 170 -9.43 10.29 19.19
C MET A 170 -10.44 10.87 20.20
N TYR A 171 -11.05 10.03 21.05
CA TYR A 171 -11.93 10.49 22.12
C TYR A 171 -11.17 11.15 23.29
N TYR A 172 -9.93 10.73 23.59
CA TYR A 172 -9.14 11.32 24.66
C TYR A 172 -8.59 12.72 24.31
N GLN A 173 -8.23 12.98 23.06
CA GLN A 173 -7.82 14.33 22.63
C GLN A 173 -9.00 15.31 22.54
N SER A 174 -10.20 14.84 22.21
CA SER A 174 -11.43 15.66 22.18
C SER A 174 -11.85 16.13 23.59
N LEU A 175 -11.70 15.28 24.61
CA LEU A 175 -12.06 15.63 26.00
C LEU A 175 -11.09 16.62 26.67
N PHE A 176 -9.83 16.71 26.22
CA PHE A 176 -8.85 17.65 26.78
C PHE A 176 -9.04 19.09 26.29
N LEU A 177 -9.63 19.30 25.11
CA LEU A 177 -9.87 20.65 24.57
C LEU A 177 -11.11 21.33 25.19
N THR A 178 -12.05 20.57 25.75
CA THR A 178 -13.28 21.14 26.36
C THR A 178 -13.09 21.61 27.81
N GLN A 179 -11.96 21.31 28.46
CA GLN A 179 -11.68 21.78 29.83
C GLN A 179 -10.84 23.07 29.90
N LEU A 180 -10.26 23.55 28.79
CA LEU A 180 -9.43 24.76 28.77
C LEU A 180 -10.19 26.07 28.44
N PHE A 181 -11.50 25.99 28.14
CA PHE A 181 -12.36 27.15 27.87
C PHE A 181 -13.55 27.26 28.84
N ARG A 182 -13.27 27.15 30.14
CA ARG A 182 -14.14 27.71 31.19
C ARG A 182 -13.35 28.77 31.98
N TRP A 183 -13.44 30.00 31.51
CA TRP A 183 -13.22 31.23 32.29
C TRP A 183 -14.44 32.11 32.09
#